data_AF-H2AVT9-F1
#
_entry.id   AF-H2AVT9-F1
#
_cell.length_a   1.000
_cell.length_b   1.000
_cell.length_c   1.000
_cell.angle_alpha   90.00
_cell.angle_beta   90.00
_cell.angle_gamma   90.00
#
_symmetry.space_group_name_H-M   'P 1'
#
loop_
_entity.id
_entity.type
_entity.pdbx_description
1 polymer ?
#
loop_
_entity_poly.entity_id
_entity_poly.type
_entity_poly.pdbx_seq_one_letter_code
_entity_poly.pdbx_strand_id
1 'polypeptide(L)'
;MQEKSLVANESVSLFQVPAPQRVNVLLVLSVWLWYGILRFLSAHHIDVISIIQTRTSSDMRQFPTHSQLLRNTKAFAIKLSKIIFPCHLITAMLFIISHSVELGPLIGTMIHVLPLFQFALIVTLIVQRSEIILYCSKRLPLIESDPRPLRNVYILLSDSLTSFTRPLIDFTLFTSLLFGGPMTHFDLFISALPSLVRVFQCLREFSKVDGAHLLANMFKYSCNIPILACTWYSRVDTEASLKQNFLTLQMWLMLLNSCYTFFWDVRMDWRITSLTKIRKTTCALPSINYQLAIIFDFMIRFWWIWIALYTQDKTNRFVFFDGELHYLEIIRRALWAIFKLESEYTLRSVSKA
;
A
#
# COMPACT_ATOMS: atom_id res chain seq x y z
N MET A 1 14.02 14.86 -32.41
CA MET A 1 14.90 15.87 -31.77
C MET A 1 14.13 16.88 -30.90
N GLN A 2 12.86 17.16 -31.21
CA GLN A 2 12.00 18.10 -30.46
C GLN A 2 11.26 17.50 -29.24
N GLU A 3 11.27 16.17 -29.09
CA GLU A 3 10.63 15.45 -27.96
C GLU A 3 11.58 15.27 -26.77
N LYS A 4 12.91 15.26 -27.02
CA LYS A 4 13.93 15.25 -25.96
C LYS A 4 14.03 16.58 -25.21
N SER A 5 13.61 17.69 -25.82
CA SER A 5 13.69 19.03 -25.22
C SER A 5 12.54 19.39 -24.28
N LEU A 6 11.43 18.64 -24.29
CA LEU A 6 10.29 18.91 -23.40
C LEU A 6 10.37 18.17 -22.05
N VAL A 7 11.19 17.13 -21.95
CA VAL A 7 11.50 16.43 -20.69
C VAL A 7 12.65 17.10 -19.93
N ALA A 8 13.40 18.00 -20.57
CA ALA A 8 14.64 18.59 -20.08
C ALA A 8 14.48 19.73 -19.05
N ASN A 9 13.26 20.07 -18.61
CA ASN A 9 13.00 21.28 -17.80
C ASN A 9 12.26 21.03 -16.48
N GLU A 10 12.25 19.80 -15.96
CA GLU A 10 11.98 19.61 -14.52
C GLU A 10 13.33 19.67 -13.79
N SER A 11 13.58 20.77 -13.08
CA SER A 11 14.70 20.87 -12.16
C SER A 11 14.56 19.75 -11.12
N VAL A 12 15.33 18.67 -11.28
CA VAL A 12 15.39 17.58 -10.30
C VAL A 12 15.97 18.16 -9.01
N SER A 13 15.06 18.59 -8.11
CA SER A 13 15.46 19.08 -6.80
C SER A 13 15.89 17.90 -5.93
N LEU A 14 16.83 18.13 -5.01
CA LEU A 14 17.24 17.11 -4.03
C LEU A 14 16.05 16.56 -3.21
N PHE A 15 14.99 17.36 -3.08
CA PHE A 15 13.80 17.00 -2.32
C PHE A 15 12.83 16.10 -3.09
N GLN A 16 12.96 16.00 -4.41
CA GLN A 16 12.10 15.14 -5.22
C GLN A 16 12.69 13.73 -5.25
N VAL A 17 12.01 12.80 -4.57
CA VAL A 17 12.40 11.39 -4.58
C VAL A 17 12.22 10.82 -5.99
N PRO A 18 13.29 10.28 -6.63
CA PRO A 18 13.18 9.64 -7.93
C PRO A 18 12.11 8.55 -7.92
N ALA A 19 11.30 8.45 -8.97
CA ALA A 19 10.23 7.44 -9.09
C ALA A 19 10.67 6.01 -8.68
N PRO A 20 11.82 5.47 -9.16
CA PRO A 20 12.25 4.13 -8.76
C PRO A 20 12.72 4.02 -7.31
N GLN A 21 13.09 5.14 -6.68
CA GLN A 21 13.47 5.19 -5.26
C GLN A 21 12.27 5.33 -4.34
N ARG A 22 11.11 5.74 -4.86
CA ARG A 22 9.91 5.99 -4.06
C ARG A 22 9.43 4.73 -3.32
N VAL A 23 9.41 3.58 -3.99
CA VAL A 23 9.04 2.31 -3.32
C VAL A 23 9.98 1.97 -2.16
N ASN A 24 11.28 2.25 -2.29
CA ASN A 24 12.27 2.01 -1.24
C ASN A 24 12.01 2.90 -0.03
N VAL A 25 11.78 4.19 -0.26
CA VAL A 25 11.44 5.15 0.80
C VAL A 25 10.12 4.74 1.49
N LEU A 26 9.11 4.35 0.72
CA LEU A 26 7.81 3.91 1.26
C LEU A 26 7.91 2.61 2.07
N LEU A 27 8.80 1.67 1.71
CA LEU A 27 9.08 0.47 2.50
C LEU A 27 9.73 0.83 3.85
N VAL A 28 10.68 1.77 3.87
CA VAL A 28 11.28 2.25 5.13
C VAL A 28 10.25 3.00 5.97
N LEU A 29 9.44 3.86 5.34
CA LEU A 29 8.36 4.59 6.00
C LEU A 29 7.34 3.64 6.62
N SER A 30 6.93 2.58 5.93
CA SER A 30 5.95 1.61 6.45
C SER A 30 6.47 0.83 7.66
N VAL A 31 7.77 0.57 7.77
CA VAL A 31 8.37 0.02 9.00
C VAL A 31 8.27 1.00 10.17
N TRP A 32 8.49 2.29 9.92
CA TRP A 32 8.30 3.35 10.94
C TRP A 32 6.84 3.54 11.32
N LEU A 33 5.94 3.51 10.35
CA LEU A 33 4.49 3.58 10.60
C LEU A 33 4.04 2.38 11.43
N TRP A 34 4.55 1.18 11.16
CA TRP A 34 4.28 0.00 11.99
C TRP A 34 4.73 0.20 13.44
N TYR A 35 5.93 0.74 13.66
CA TYR A 35 6.36 1.15 15.01
C TYR A 35 5.43 2.18 15.65
N GLY A 36 5.00 3.18 14.87
CA GLY A 36 4.05 4.21 15.30
C GLY A 36 2.70 3.63 15.72
N ILE A 37 2.15 2.70 14.94
CA ILE A 37 0.91 1.97 15.24
C ILE A 37 1.04 1.24 16.59
N LEU A 38 2.11 0.45 16.77
CA LEU A 38 2.35 -0.28 18.01
C LEU A 38 2.48 0.65 19.21
N ARG A 39 3.19 1.77 19.05
CA ARG A 39 3.34 2.78 20.11
C ARG A 39 2.00 3.42 20.48
N PHE A 40 1.20 3.77 19.47
CA PHE A 40 -0.10 4.41 19.66
C PHE A 40 -1.08 3.47 20.37
N LEU A 41 -1.20 2.23 19.91
CA LEU A 41 -2.07 1.23 20.52
C LEU A 41 -1.64 0.91 21.96
N SER A 42 -0.32 0.84 22.23
CA SER A 42 0.22 0.70 23.59
C SER A 42 -0.21 1.81 24.53
N ALA A 43 -0.17 3.06 24.05
CA ALA A 43 -0.50 4.24 24.84
C ALA A 43 -1.99 4.27 25.22
N HIS A 44 -2.83 3.57 24.46
CA HIS A 44 -4.26 3.39 24.71
C HIS A 44 -4.60 2.03 25.34
N HIS A 45 -3.62 1.31 25.90
CA HIS A 45 -3.81 0.02 26.57
C HIS A 45 -4.46 -1.07 25.69
N ILE A 46 -4.22 -1.03 24.38
CA ILE A 46 -4.69 -2.04 23.43
C ILE A 46 -3.58 -3.09 23.23
N ASP A 47 -3.80 -4.32 23.70
CA ASP A 47 -2.83 -5.40 23.55
C ASP A 47 -2.88 -6.03 22.14
N VAL A 48 -1.98 -5.58 21.27
CA VAL A 48 -1.86 -6.04 19.88
C VAL A 48 -1.44 -7.52 19.80
N ILE A 49 -0.66 -8.03 20.77
CA ILE A 49 -0.16 -9.41 20.76
C ILE A 49 -1.32 -10.39 20.94
N SER A 50 -2.37 -9.98 21.66
CA SER A 50 -3.60 -10.75 21.79
C SER A 50 -4.36 -10.92 20.48
N ILE A 51 -4.09 -10.11 19.44
CA ILE A 51 -4.84 -10.03 18.18
C ILE A 51 -4.02 -10.56 17.00
N ILE A 52 -2.73 -10.23 16.99
CA ILE A 52 -1.78 -10.58 15.96
C ILE A 52 -0.82 -11.61 16.52
N GLN A 53 -0.87 -12.80 15.94
CA GLN A 53 0.14 -13.79 16.25
C GLN A 53 1.47 -13.42 15.61
N THR A 54 2.52 -13.47 16.41
CA THR A 54 3.90 -13.12 16.03
C THR A 54 4.78 -14.35 15.80
N ARG A 55 4.24 -15.56 15.98
CA ARG A 55 4.93 -16.84 15.72
C ARG A 55 4.03 -17.89 15.06
N THR A 56 4.66 -18.86 14.40
CA THR A 56 3.98 -20.07 13.89
C THR A 56 3.66 -21.03 15.05
N SER A 57 2.71 -21.93 14.85
CA SER A 57 2.27 -22.93 15.85
C SER A 57 3.38 -23.88 16.32
N SER A 58 4.50 -23.95 15.59
CA SER A 58 5.65 -24.81 15.88
C SER A 58 6.71 -24.16 16.78
N ASP A 59 6.61 -22.87 17.11
CA ASP A 59 7.62 -22.17 17.94
C ASP A 59 7.25 -22.24 19.44
N MET A 60 8.10 -22.91 20.24
CA MET A 60 7.91 -23.11 21.68
C MET A 60 8.42 -21.95 22.56
N ARG A 61 9.00 -20.89 21.96
CA ARG A 61 9.52 -19.74 22.74
C ARG A 61 8.37 -18.95 23.41
N GLN A 62 8.63 -18.35 24.58
CA GLN A 62 7.67 -17.46 25.26
C GLN A 62 7.33 -16.23 24.40
N PHE A 63 6.03 -15.88 24.32
CA PHE A 63 5.57 -14.73 23.53
C PHE A 63 6.30 -13.45 23.93
N PRO A 64 6.73 -12.62 22.96
CA PRO A 64 7.38 -11.36 23.28
C PRO A 64 6.40 -10.47 24.05
N THR A 65 6.87 -9.79 25.08
CA THR A 65 6.04 -8.78 25.76
C THR A 65 5.80 -7.58 24.85
N HIS A 66 4.75 -6.80 25.13
CA HIS A 66 4.45 -5.59 24.37
C HIS A 66 5.66 -4.63 24.30
N SER A 67 6.38 -4.48 25.42
CA SER A 67 7.58 -3.64 25.50
C SER A 67 8.75 -4.19 24.68
N GLN A 68 8.93 -5.52 24.64
CA GLN A 68 9.92 -6.17 23.78
C GLN A 68 9.59 -5.99 22.30
N LEU A 69 8.33 -6.17 21.91
CA LEU A 69 7.88 -5.96 20.53
C LEU A 69 8.17 -4.52 20.07
N LEU A 70 7.77 -3.53 20.88
CA LEU A 70 8.01 -2.12 20.58
C LEU A 70 9.50 -1.79 20.44
N ARG A 71 10.33 -2.28 21.37
CA ARG A 71 11.79 -2.09 21.35
C ARG A 71 12.42 -2.74 20.12
N ASN A 72 12.02 -3.96 19.80
CA ASN A 72 12.55 -4.72 18.67
C ASN A 72 12.19 -4.09 17.33
N THR A 73 10.95 -3.60 17.18
CA THR A 73 10.50 -2.88 15.99
C THR A 73 11.23 -1.55 15.84
N LYS A 74 11.37 -0.77 16.92
CA LYS A 74 12.13 0.49 16.91
C LYS A 74 13.60 0.27 16.51
N ALA A 75 14.27 -0.70 17.14
CA ALA A 75 15.66 -1.02 16.86
C ALA A 75 15.85 -1.44 15.41
N PHE A 76 14.91 -2.22 14.86
CA PHE A 76 14.93 -2.60 13.46
C PHE A 76 14.71 -1.40 12.53
N ALA A 77 13.72 -0.54 12.80
CA ALA A 77 13.46 0.66 12.03
C ALA A 77 14.69 1.59 11.96
N ILE A 78 15.37 1.77 13.11
CA ILE A 78 16.63 2.53 13.18
C ILE A 78 17.73 1.85 12.36
N LYS A 79 17.93 0.54 12.53
CA LYS A 79 18.94 -0.21 11.77
C LYS A 79 18.71 -0.10 10.27
N LEU A 80 17.47 -0.31 9.81
CA LEU A 80 17.10 -0.22 8.40
C LEU A 80 17.35 1.20 7.87
N SER A 81 16.93 2.23 8.61
CA SER A 81 17.14 3.63 8.20
C SER A 81 18.62 3.99 8.10
N LYS A 82 19.45 3.53 9.05
CA LYS A 82 20.91 3.76 9.02
C LYS A 82 21.58 3.15 7.79
N ILE A 83 21.06 2.03 7.29
CA ILE A 83 21.58 1.37 6.08
C ILE A 83 21.07 2.08 4.82
N ILE A 84 19.76 2.35 4.75
CA ILE A 84 19.10 2.75 3.50
C ILE A 84 19.18 4.25 3.25
N PHE A 85 19.11 5.10 4.27
CA PHE A 85 19.09 6.55 4.09
C PHE A 85 20.37 7.10 3.41
N PRO A 86 21.60 6.69 3.79
CA PRO A 86 22.80 7.08 3.06
C PRO A 86 22.79 6.57 1.61
N CYS A 87 22.40 5.30 1.37
CA CYS A 87 22.31 4.74 0.03
C CYS A 87 21.32 5.50 -0.86
N HIS A 88 20.19 5.91 -0.29
CA HIS A 88 19.17 6.70 -0.96
C HIS A 88 19.71 8.08 -1.36
N LEU A 89 20.36 8.81 -0.42
CA LEU A 89 20.98 10.10 -0.69
C LEU A 89 22.04 9.99 -1.80
N ILE A 90 22.93 9.00 -1.73
CA ILE A 90 23.94 8.76 -2.75
C ILE A 90 23.28 8.51 -4.11
N THR A 91 22.21 7.71 -4.14
CA THR A 91 21.52 7.40 -5.40
C THR A 91 20.83 8.64 -5.96
N ALA A 92 20.14 9.42 -5.14
CA ALA A 92 19.51 10.67 -5.56
C ALA A 92 20.56 11.64 -6.17
N MET A 93 21.72 11.78 -5.53
CA MET A 93 22.82 12.59 -6.06
C MET A 93 23.34 12.05 -7.41
N LEU A 94 23.53 10.74 -7.54
CA LEU A 94 23.95 10.12 -8.79
C LEU A 94 22.91 10.31 -9.91
N PHE A 95 21.61 10.29 -9.60
CA PHE A 95 20.55 10.60 -10.56
C PHE A 95 20.65 12.06 -11.05
N ILE A 96 20.85 13.02 -10.13
CA ILE A 96 21.05 14.44 -10.48
C ILE A 96 22.27 14.61 -11.39
N ILE A 97 23.40 13.98 -11.04
CA ILE A 97 24.63 14.03 -11.86
C ILE A 97 24.41 13.40 -13.23
N SER A 98 23.73 12.24 -13.30
CA SER A 98 23.44 11.56 -14.56
C SER A 98 22.50 12.36 -15.48
N HIS A 99 21.78 13.32 -14.92
CA HIS A 99 20.91 14.22 -15.67
C HIS A 99 21.64 15.47 -16.17
N SER A 100 22.65 15.94 -15.43
CA SER A 100 23.43 17.13 -15.79
C SER A 100 24.64 16.84 -16.67
N VAL A 101 25.18 15.61 -16.61
CA VAL A 101 26.36 15.18 -17.36
C VAL A 101 26.03 13.92 -18.16
N GLU A 102 26.37 13.91 -19.45
CA GLU A 102 26.30 12.70 -20.26
C GLU A 102 27.34 11.68 -19.76
N LEU A 103 26.86 10.67 -19.03
CA LEU A 103 27.68 9.54 -18.57
C LEU A 103 27.72 8.45 -19.65
N GLY A 104 28.85 7.74 -19.74
CA GLY A 104 28.96 6.58 -20.62
C GLY A 104 27.90 5.50 -20.30
N PRO A 105 27.49 4.69 -21.29
CA PRO A 105 26.34 3.79 -21.17
C PRO A 105 26.46 2.81 -20.00
N LEU A 106 27.67 2.29 -19.76
CA LEU A 106 27.94 1.40 -18.62
C LEU A 106 27.67 2.05 -17.27
N ILE A 107 28.18 3.28 -17.07
CA ILE A 107 28.01 4.03 -15.81
C ILE A 107 26.54 4.42 -15.63
N GLY A 108 25.88 4.84 -16.72
CA GLY A 108 24.45 5.11 -16.75
C GLY A 108 23.65 3.88 -16.27
N THR A 109 23.86 2.72 -16.88
CA THR A 109 23.18 1.48 -16.47
C THR A 109 23.45 1.13 -15.00
N MET A 110 24.69 1.26 -14.52
CA MET A 110 25.02 1.00 -13.11
C MET A 110 24.22 1.87 -12.13
N ILE A 111 24.08 3.18 -12.41
CA ILE A 111 23.27 4.10 -11.59
C ILE A 111 21.80 3.66 -11.58
N HIS A 112 21.26 3.26 -12.74
CA HIS A 112 19.87 2.85 -12.88
C HIS A 112 19.57 1.48 -12.23
N VAL A 113 20.58 0.63 -11.98
CA VAL A 113 20.43 -0.62 -11.21
C VAL A 113 20.35 -0.38 -9.69
N LEU A 114 20.88 0.74 -9.17
CA LEU A 114 20.95 1.00 -7.73
C LEU A 114 19.59 0.94 -6.99
N PRO A 115 18.49 1.49 -7.52
CA PRO A 115 17.18 1.36 -6.86
C PRO A 115 16.72 -0.09 -6.73
N LEU A 116 17.03 -0.95 -7.70
CA LEU A 116 16.69 -2.38 -7.68
C LEU A 116 17.49 -3.12 -6.60
N PHE A 117 18.80 -2.85 -6.51
CA PHE A 117 19.63 -3.42 -5.46
C PHE A 117 19.15 -3.01 -4.07
N GLN A 118 18.79 -1.74 -3.88
CA GLN A 118 18.24 -1.24 -2.62
C GLN A 118 16.91 -1.88 -2.28
N PHE A 119 16.02 -2.02 -3.26
CA PHE A 119 14.75 -2.72 -3.08
C PHE A 119 14.97 -4.16 -2.59
N ALA A 120 15.84 -4.91 -3.28
CA ALA A 120 16.18 -6.28 -2.90
C ALA A 120 16.79 -6.36 -1.49
N LEU A 121 17.67 -5.42 -1.13
CA LEU A 121 18.25 -5.32 0.20
C LEU A 121 17.19 -5.07 1.27
N ILE A 122 16.28 -4.10 1.06
CA ILE A 122 15.21 -3.75 2.00
C ILE A 122 14.29 -4.96 2.23
N VAL A 123 13.81 -5.57 1.15
CA VAL A 123 12.93 -6.73 1.22
C VAL A 123 13.62 -7.88 1.96
N THR A 124 14.89 -8.16 1.63
CA THR A 124 15.67 -9.21 2.30
C THR A 124 15.80 -8.94 3.80
N LEU A 125 16.12 -7.70 4.20
CA LEU A 125 16.25 -7.33 5.61
C LEU A 125 14.93 -7.44 6.38
N ILE A 126 13.80 -7.05 5.77
CA ILE A 126 12.46 -7.17 6.38
C ILE A 126 12.09 -8.64 6.57
N VAL A 127 12.29 -9.44 5.53
CA VAL A 127 11.94 -10.86 5.50
C VAL A 127 12.81 -11.69 6.45
N GLN A 128 14.12 -11.41 6.53
CA GLN A 128 15.02 -12.05 7.49
C GLN A 128 14.71 -11.68 8.94
N ARG A 129 14.13 -10.51 9.19
CA ARG A 129 13.82 -10.05 10.55
C ARG A 129 12.60 -10.73 11.14
N SER A 130 11.64 -11.12 10.30
CA SER A 130 10.36 -11.66 10.75
C SER A 130 10.05 -12.96 10.01
N GLU A 131 10.19 -14.08 10.72
CA GLU A 131 9.84 -15.41 10.23
C GLU A 131 8.38 -15.50 9.78
N ILE A 132 7.47 -14.78 10.45
CA ILE A 132 6.07 -14.68 10.04
C ILE A 132 5.92 -13.94 8.72
N ILE A 133 6.63 -12.83 8.52
CA ILE A 133 6.53 -12.12 7.25
C ILE A 133 7.09 -13.01 6.14
N LEU A 134 8.22 -13.67 6.34
CA LEU A 134 8.76 -14.66 5.40
C LEU A 134 7.73 -15.76 5.08
N TYR A 135 7.11 -16.34 6.11
CA TYR A 135 6.10 -17.38 5.96
C TYR A 135 4.91 -16.87 5.14
N CYS A 136 4.33 -15.75 5.55
CA CYS A 136 3.17 -15.16 4.89
C CYS A 136 3.50 -14.71 3.47
N SER A 137 4.67 -14.11 3.21
CA SER A 137 5.08 -13.66 1.87
C SER A 137 5.24 -14.81 0.88
N LYS A 138 5.80 -15.96 1.30
CA LYS A 138 5.90 -17.15 0.44
C LYS A 138 4.54 -17.73 0.08
N ARG A 139 3.58 -17.64 1.00
CA ARG A 139 2.26 -18.27 0.85
C ARG A 139 1.14 -17.30 0.49
N LEU A 140 1.42 -16.01 0.43
CA LEU A 140 0.49 -14.97 0.00
C LEU A 140 -0.13 -15.30 -1.38
N PRO A 141 0.63 -15.75 -2.40
CA PRO A 141 0.05 -16.19 -3.67
C PRO A 141 -0.56 -17.61 -3.60
N LEU A 142 -0.05 -18.46 -2.70
CA LEU A 142 -0.47 -19.86 -2.56
C LEU A 142 -1.67 -20.05 -1.63
N ILE A 143 -2.20 -18.95 -1.08
CA ILE A 143 -3.38 -18.80 -0.20
C ILE A 143 -3.62 -20.01 0.67
N GLU A 144 -3.01 -19.95 1.82
CA GLU A 144 -3.31 -20.90 2.87
C GLU A 144 -4.59 -20.50 3.58
N SER A 145 -5.56 -21.39 3.48
CA SER A 145 -6.85 -21.30 4.18
C SER A 145 -6.76 -21.84 5.61
N ASP A 146 -5.56 -22.24 6.05
CA ASP A 146 -5.21 -22.61 7.42
C ASP A 146 -3.81 -22.03 7.68
N PRO A 147 -3.67 -20.97 8.51
CA PRO A 147 -4.21 -20.94 9.86
C PRO A 147 -5.20 -19.79 10.10
N ARG A 148 -6.41 -20.08 10.61
CA ARG A 148 -7.23 -19.09 11.37
C ARG A 148 -6.38 -18.20 12.29
N PRO A 149 -5.36 -18.74 13.00
CA PRO A 149 -4.50 -17.92 13.85
C PRO A 149 -3.79 -16.74 13.17
N LEU A 150 -3.36 -16.89 11.91
CA LEU A 150 -2.63 -15.86 11.15
C LEU A 150 -3.53 -14.99 10.27
N ARG A 151 -4.85 -15.19 10.33
CA ARG A 151 -5.82 -14.47 9.49
C ARG A 151 -5.61 -12.95 9.51
N ASN A 152 -5.46 -12.37 10.71
CA ASN A 152 -5.25 -10.92 10.86
C ASN A 152 -3.92 -10.46 10.25
N VAL A 153 -2.86 -11.27 10.35
CA VAL A 153 -1.56 -10.99 9.72
C VAL A 153 -1.70 -10.98 8.21
N TYR A 154 -2.36 -11.99 7.64
CA TYR A 154 -2.59 -12.06 6.20
C TYR A 154 -3.39 -10.86 5.71
N ILE A 155 -4.49 -10.52 6.38
CA ILE A 155 -5.31 -9.34 6.05
C ILE A 155 -4.47 -8.06 6.07
N LEU A 156 -3.70 -7.82 7.14
CA LEU A 156 -2.85 -6.64 7.24
C LEU A 156 -1.81 -6.58 6.11
N LEU A 157 -1.13 -7.68 5.81
CA LEU A 157 -0.12 -7.74 4.75
C LEU A 157 -0.73 -7.54 3.36
N SER A 158 -1.82 -8.26 3.05
CA SER A 158 -2.46 -8.20 1.74
C SER A 158 -3.13 -6.86 1.49
N ASP A 159 -3.76 -6.26 2.51
CA ASP A 159 -4.35 -4.92 2.37
C ASP A 159 -3.27 -3.85 2.29
N SER A 160 -2.15 -4.01 3.00
CA SER A 160 -0.99 -3.12 2.82
C SER A 160 -0.46 -3.19 1.40
N LEU A 161 -0.37 -4.40 0.81
CA LEU A 161 0.07 -4.57 -0.58
C LEU A 161 -0.81 -3.81 -1.58
N THR A 162 -2.13 -3.71 -1.34
CA THR A 162 -3.01 -2.91 -2.22
C THR A 162 -2.64 -1.42 -2.26
N SER A 163 -2.13 -0.87 -1.15
CA SER A 163 -1.68 0.51 -1.05
C SER A 163 -0.29 0.73 -1.69
N PHE A 164 0.48 -0.34 -1.92
CA PHE A 164 1.76 -0.31 -2.64
C PHE A 164 1.64 -0.46 -4.16
N THR A 165 0.42 -0.66 -4.69
CA THR A 165 0.19 -0.93 -6.11
C THR A 165 0.82 0.12 -7.04
N ARG A 166 0.56 1.42 -6.81
CA ARG A 166 1.11 2.49 -7.67
C ARG A 166 2.65 2.61 -7.57
N PRO A 167 3.27 2.63 -6.37
CA PRO A 167 4.73 2.54 -6.26
C PRO A 167 5.35 1.33 -6.98
N LEU A 168 4.69 0.17 -6.96
CA LEU A 168 5.15 -1.03 -7.64
C LEU A 168 5.02 -0.92 -9.16
N ILE A 169 3.98 -0.25 -9.67
CA ILE A 169 3.85 0.07 -11.10
C ILE A 169 5.01 0.96 -11.55
N ASP A 170 5.25 2.08 -10.88
CA ASP A 170 6.35 3.00 -11.20
C ASP A 170 7.70 2.27 -11.22
N PHE A 171 7.94 1.47 -10.18
CA PHE A 171 9.15 0.69 -10.05
C PHE A 171 9.30 -0.34 -11.18
N THR A 172 8.22 -1.05 -11.52
CA THR A 172 8.26 -2.08 -12.56
C THR A 172 8.46 -1.47 -13.95
N LEU A 173 7.75 -0.38 -14.27
CA LEU A 173 7.94 0.35 -15.52
C LEU A 173 9.39 0.83 -15.65
N PHE A 174 9.95 1.40 -14.58
CA PHE A 174 11.36 1.76 -14.55
C PHE A 174 12.29 0.56 -14.80
N THR A 175 12.06 -0.58 -14.14
CA THR A 175 12.89 -1.78 -14.38
C THR A 175 12.74 -2.31 -15.80
N SER A 176 11.56 -2.22 -16.43
CA SER A 176 11.37 -2.70 -17.81
C SER A 176 12.22 -1.90 -18.81
N LEU A 177 12.32 -0.59 -18.61
CA LEU A 177 13.17 0.29 -19.43
C LEU A 177 14.66 -0.06 -19.31
N LEU A 178 15.09 -0.62 -18.17
CA LEU A 178 16.46 -1.05 -17.94
C LEU A 178 16.84 -2.34 -18.70
N PHE A 179 15.87 -3.24 -18.95
CA PHE A 179 16.10 -4.60 -19.45
C PHE A 179 15.70 -4.85 -20.90
N GLY A 180 15.39 -3.82 -21.70
CA GLY A 180 15.18 -3.99 -23.14
C GLY A 180 13.95 -3.28 -23.72
N GLY A 181 13.19 -2.53 -22.93
CA GLY A 181 12.14 -1.65 -23.43
C GLY A 181 10.85 -1.67 -22.61
N PRO A 182 9.92 -0.75 -22.87
CA PRO A 182 8.66 -0.68 -22.14
C PRO A 182 7.82 -1.92 -22.43
N MET A 183 7.45 -2.65 -21.38
CA MET A 183 6.51 -3.77 -21.49
C MET A 183 5.09 -3.21 -21.62
N THR A 184 4.50 -3.32 -22.81
CA THR A 184 3.17 -2.77 -23.10
C THR A 184 2.13 -3.34 -22.14
N HIS A 185 1.41 -2.45 -21.46
CA HIS A 185 0.34 -2.78 -20.51
C HIS A 185 0.70 -3.66 -19.31
N PHE A 186 1.99 -3.94 -19.07
CA PHE A 186 2.42 -4.76 -17.93
C PHE A 186 2.11 -4.08 -16.59
N ASP A 187 2.03 -2.76 -16.57
CA ASP A 187 1.53 -1.97 -15.44
C ASP A 187 0.13 -2.40 -14.99
N LEU A 188 -0.76 -2.76 -15.93
CA LEU A 188 -2.11 -3.22 -15.62
C LEU A 188 -2.11 -4.59 -14.96
N PHE A 189 -1.19 -5.48 -15.37
CA PHE A 189 -0.99 -6.76 -14.71
C PHE A 189 -0.49 -6.57 -13.27
N ILE A 190 0.55 -5.75 -13.06
CA ILE A 190 1.06 -5.42 -11.72
C ILE A 190 -0.04 -4.78 -10.87
N SER A 191 -0.89 -3.93 -11.47
CA SER A 191 -2.03 -3.30 -10.80
C SER A 191 -3.07 -4.30 -10.30
N ALA A 192 -3.29 -5.38 -11.06
CA ALA A 192 -4.28 -6.40 -10.72
C ALA A 192 -3.82 -7.32 -9.58
N LEU A 193 -2.51 -7.58 -9.45
CA LEU A 193 -1.97 -8.61 -8.55
C LEU A 193 -2.44 -8.46 -7.08
N PRO A 194 -2.34 -7.28 -6.43
CA PRO A 194 -2.76 -7.15 -5.03
C PRO A 194 -4.26 -7.41 -4.84
N SER A 195 -5.10 -6.93 -5.76
CA SER A 195 -6.55 -7.19 -5.74
C SER A 195 -6.87 -8.67 -5.93
N LEU A 196 -6.21 -9.34 -6.87
CA LEU A 196 -6.40 -10.78 -7.13
C LEU A 196 -6.01 -11.63 -5.92
N VAL A 197 -4.91 -11.30 -5.24
CA VAL A 197 -4.52 -11.95 -3.98
C VAL A 197 -5.69 -11.90 -2.98
N ARG A 198 -6.34 -10.75 -2.82
CA ARG A 198 -7.49 -10.61 -1.90
C ARG A 198 -8.73 -11.36 -2.36
N VAL A 199 -9.06 -11.30 -3.66
CA VAL A 199 -10.17 -12.04 -4.25
C VAL A 199 -10.04 -13.52 -3.94
N PHE A 200 -8.90 -14.11 -4.28
CA PHE A 200 -8.66 -15.53 -4.05
C PHE A 200 -8.58 -15.88 -2.56
N GLN A 201 -8.00 -15.01 -1.71
CA GLN A 201 -8.04 -15.20 -0.25
C GLN A 201 -9.47 -15.31 0.28
N CYS A 202 -10.35 -14.41 -0.14
CA CYS A 202 -11.75 -14.40 0.29
C CYS A 202 -12.51 -15.64 -0.23
N LEU A 203 -12.27 -16.07 -1.48
CA LEU A 203 -12.89 -17.29 -2.03
C LEU A 203 -12.48 -18.55 -1.27
N ARG A 204 -11.19 -18.69 -0.91
CA ARG A 204 -10.71 -19.86 -0.16
C ARG A 204 -11.13 -19.85 1.30
N GLU A 205 -11.32 -18.67 1.90
CA GLU A 205 -11.91 -18.57 3.24
C GLU A 205 -13.41 -18.93 3.20
N PHE A 206 -14.12 -18.48 2.16
CA PHE A 206 -15.54 -18.75 1.96
C PHE A 206 -15.82 -20.24 1.83
N SER A 207 -15.00 -20.98 1.08
CA SER A 207 -15.17 -22.44 0.93
C SER A 207 -15.02 -23.24 2.23
N LYS A 208 -14.50 -22.62 3.31
CA LYS A 208 -14.33 -23.27 4.62
C LYS A 208 -15.29 -22.79 5.70
N VAL A 209 -15.65 -21.52 5.70
CA VAL A 209 -16.36 -20.87 6.83
C VAL A 209 -17.77 -20.42 6.44
N ASP A 210 -18.15 -20.50 5.16
CA ASP A 210 -19.45 -20.14 4.58
C ASP A 210 -20.07 -18.86 5.20
N GLY A 211 -19.54 -17.70 4.78
CA GLY A 211 -19.96 -16.40 5.28
C GLY A 211 -20.17 -15.40 4.16
N ALA A 212 -21.39 -14.85 4.03
CA ALA A 212 -21.74 -13.86 3.01
C ALA A 212 -20.82 -12.63 3.00
N HIS A 213 -20.31 -12.23 4.17
CA HIS A 213 -19.34 -11.14 4.28
C HIS A 213 -18.02 -11.43 3.54
N LEU A 214 -17.61 -12.68 3.37
CA LEU A 214 -16.41 -13.06 2.62
C LEU A 214 -16.63 -12.84 1.11
N LEU A 215 -17.81 -13.19 0.60
CA LEU A 215 -18.19 -12.91 -0.79
C LEU A 215 -18.33 -11.41 -1.05
N ALA A 216 -18.90 -10.66 -0.11
CA ALA A 216 -18.96 -9.20 -0.20
C ALA A 216 -17.54 -8.61 -0.27
N ASN A 217 -16.61 -9.10 0.56
CA ASN A 217 -15.21 -8.65 0.52
C ASN A 217 -14.50 -9.04 -0.78
N MET A 218 -14.76 -10.25 -1.29
CA MET A 218 -14.28 -10.70 -2.59
C MET A 218 -14.75 -9.76 -3.71
N PHE A 219 -16.04 -9.42 -3.71
CA PHE A 219 -16.63 -8.51 -4.68
C PHE A 219 -15.98 -7.11 -4.60
N LYS A 220 -15.73 -6.62 -3.38
CA LYS A 220 -15.03 -5.34 -3.15
C LYS A 220 -13.70 -5.27 -3.90
N TYR A 221 -12.84 -6.28 -3.77
CA TYR A 221 -11.54 -6.27 -4.48
C TYR A 221 -11.68 -6.58 -5.98
N SER A 222 -12.74 -7.27 -6.38
CA SER A 222 -13.04 -7.55 -7.80
C SER A 222 -13.47 -6.28 -8.56
N CYS A 223 -14.01 -5.26 -7.89
CA CYS A 223 -14.35 -3.97 -8.50
C CYS A 223 -13.15 -3.28 -9.19
N ASN A 224 -11.91 -3.65 -8.87
CA ASN A 224 -10.72 -3.14 -9.56
C ASN A 224 -10.57 -3.71 -10.98
N ILE A 225 -11.01 -4.94 -11.24
CA ILE A 225 -10.83 -5.62 -12.54
C ILE A 225 -11.52 -4.88 -13.70
N PRO A 226 -12.81 -4.50 -13.63
CA PRO A 226 -13.45 -3.79 -14.73
C PRO A 226 -12.88 -2.37 -14.93
N ILE A 227 -12.33 -1.74 -13.89
CA ILE A 227 -11.59 -0.46 -14.01
C ILE A 227 -10.36 -0.67 -14.89
N LEU A 228 -9.56 -1.70 -14.60
CA LEU A 228 -8.36 -2.03 -15.37
C LEU A 228 -8.71 -2.42 -16.81
N ALA A 229 -9.82 -3.13 -17.03
CA ALA A 229 -10.31 -3.44 -18.37
C ALA A 229 -10.66 -2.16 -19.16
N CYS A 230 -11.36 -1.20 -18.55
CA CYS A 230 -11.64 0.10 -19.19
C CYS A 230 -10.34 0.88 -19.49
N THR A 231 -9.35 0.82 -18.59
CA THR A 231 -8.03 1.40 -18.83
C THR A 231 -7.31 0.73 -19.99
N TRP A 232 -7.41 -0.60 -20.12
CA TRP A 232 -6.86 -1.32 -21.27
C TRP A 232 -7.53 -0.87 -22.57
N TYR A 233 -8.86 -0.93 -22.64
CA TYR A 233 -9.62 -0.57 -23.84
C TYR A 233 -9.37 0.88 -24.26
N SER A 234 -9.34 1.83 -23.32
CA SER A 234 -9.02 3.23 -23.64
C SER A 234 -7.58 3.48 -24.14
N ARG A 235 -6.67 2.50 -23.98
CA ARG A 235 -5.29 2.57 -24.50
C ARG A 235 -5.13 1.90 -25.86
N VAL A 236 -5.86 0.82 -26.14
CA VAL A 236 -5.72 0.06 -27.40
C VAL A 236 -6.64 0.55 -28.50
N ASP A 237 -7.74 1.21 -28.14
CA ASP A 237 -8.73 1.67 -29.10
C ASP A 237 -8.29 2.96 -29.81
N THR A 238 -8.44 2.98 -31.13
CA THR A 238 -8.12 4.11 -31.99
C THR A 238 -9.29 5.05 -32.20
N GLU A 239 -10.53 4.61 -31.96
CA GLU A 239 -11.72 5.44 -32.14
C GLU A 239 -11.92 6.38 -30.93
N ALA A 240 -11.92 7.69 -31.19
CA ALA A 240 -11.96 8.70 -30.13
C ALA A 240 -13.25 8.66 -29.29
N SER A 241 -14.39 8.38 -29.93
CA SER A 241 -15.71 8.23 -29.27
C SER A 241 -15.71 7.05 -28.30
N LEU A 242 -15.23 5.89 -28.74
CA LEU A 242 -15.23 4.65 -27.96
C LEU A 242 -14.23 4.73 -26.80
N LYS A 243 -13.05 5.31 -27.05
CA LYS A 243 -12.09 5.67 -26.00
C LYS A 243 -12.72 6.56 -24.92
N GLN A 244 -13.46 7.61 -25.31
CA GLN A 244 -14.13 8.50 -24.36
C GLN A 244 -15.21 7.77 -23.54
N ASN A 245 -15.94 6.84 -24.17
CA ASN A 245 -16.93 6.01 -23.48
C ASN A 245 -16.27 5.14 -22.41
N PHE A 246 -15.13 4.48 -22.73
CA PHE A 246 -14.38 3.69 -21.76
C PHE A 246 -13.80 4.53 -20.62
N LEU A 247 -13.28 5.72 -20.89
CA LEU A 247 -12.82 6.64 -19.83
C LEU A 247 -13.96 7.08 -18.92
N THR A 248 -15.14 7.37 -19.48
CA THR A 248 -16.33 7.74 -18.72
C THR A 248 -16.81 6.59 -17.85
N LEU A 249 -16.89 5.38 -18.40
CA LEU A 249 -17.23 4.18 -17.65
C LEU A 249 -16.20 3.89 -16.55
N GLN A 250 -14.91 4.07 -16.83
CA GLN A 250 -13.84 3.92 -15.84
C GLN A 250 -14.06 4.85 -14.64
N MET A 251 -14.41 6.13 -14.85
CA MET A 251 -14.67 7.08 -13.76
C MET A 251 -15.85 6.64 -12.88
N TRP A 252 -16.94 6.14 -13.49
CA TRP A 252 -18.08 5.61 -12.74
C TRP A 252 -17.72 4.37 -11.92
N LEU A 253 -16.94 3.46 -12.49
CA LEU A 253 -16.45 2.28 -11.79
C LEU A 253 -15.48 2.64 -10.65
N MET A 254 -14.61 3.63 -10.86
CA MET A 254 -13.74 4.16 -9.80
C MET A 254 -14.55 4.79 -8.67
N LEU A 255 -15.60 5.54 -8.98
CA LEU A 255 -16.51 6.08 -7.98
C LEU A 255 -17.19 4.98 -7.17
N LEU A 256 -17.74 3.96 -7.85
CA LEU A 256 -18.35 2.82 -7.18
C LEU A 256 -17.36 2.08 -6.27
N ASN A 257 -16.14 1.86 -6.76
CA ASN A 257 -15.07 1.21 -5.99
C ASN A 257 -14.65 2.05 -4.76
N SER A 258 -14.46 3.37 -4.92
CA SER A 258 -14.16 4.27 -3.80
C SER A 258 -15.30 4.28 -2.77
N CYS A 259 -16.55 4.37 -3.19
CA CYS A 259 -17.71 4.33 -2.30
C CYS A 259 -17.80 2.99 -1.54
N TYR A 260 -17.65 1.87 -2.25
CA TYR A 260 -17.78 0.56 -1.63
C TYR A 260 -16.64 0.27 -0.66
N THR A 261 -15.40 0.57 -1.04
CA THR A 261 -14.24 0.39 -0.17
C THR A 261 -14.25 1.34 1.03
N PHE A 262 -14.73 2.58 0.87
CA PHE A 262 -14.96 3.51 1.99
C PHE A 262 -15.97 2.95 2.99
N PHE A 263 -17.12 2.52 2.48
CA PHE A 263 -18.16 1.89 3.29
C PHE A 263 -17.59 0.67 4.04
N TRP A 264 -16.80 -0.15 3.36
CA TRP A 264 -16.16 -1.32 3.96
C TRP A 264 -15.26 -0.95 5.12
N ASP A 265 -14.37 0.03 4.93
CA ASP A 265 -13.41 0.43 5.95
C ASP A 265 -14.14 0.94 7.20
N VAL A 266 -15.13 1.83 7.03
CA VAL A 266 -15.88 2.42 8.14
C VAL A 266 -16.80 1.40 8.84
N ARG A 267 -17.61 0.67 8.06
CA ARG A 267 -18.69 -0.18 8.60
C ARG A 267 -18.25 -1.59 8.94
N MET A 268 -17.39 -2.19 8.12
CA MET A 268 -17.01 -3.59 8.28
C MET A 268 -15.71 -3.71 9.09
N ASP A 269 -14.68 -2.96 8.71
CA ASP A 269 -13.37 -3.08 9.35
C ASP A 269 -13.27 -2.32 10.67
N TRP A 270 -13.77 -1.08 10.72
CA TRP A 270 -13.77 -0.28 11.95
C TRP A 270 -15.05 -0.48 12.77
N ARG A 271 -16.05 -1.20 12.22
CA ARG A 271 -17.31 -1.53 12.90
C ARG A 271 -18.06 -0.31 13.44
N ILE A 272 -17.95 0.83 12.75
CA ILE A 272 -18.57 2.08 13.19
C ILE A 272 -20.05 2.07 12.82
N THR A 273 -20.91 2.29 13.81
CA THR A 273 -22.37 2.29 13.63
C THR A 273 -22.94 3.67 13.28
N SER A 274 -22.38 4.73 13.86
CA SER A 274 -22.79 6.13 13.67
C SER A 274 -21.64 7.07 14.03
N LEU A 275 -21.68 8.31 13.54
CA LEU A 275 -20.69 9.36 13.87
C LEU A 275 -20.80 9.86 15.32
N THR A 276 -21.98 9.76 15.93
CA THR A 276 -22.24 10.17 17.31
C THR A 276 -22.09 9.00 18.28
N LYS A 277 -22.63 7.84 17.90
CA LYS A 277 -22.48 6.58 18.63
C LYS A 277 -21.60 5.63 17.83
N ILE A 278 -20.29 5.77 18.02
CA ILE A 278 -19.25 5.06 17.25
C ILE A 278 -19.49 3.56 17.26
N ARG A 279 -19.68 2.94 18.42
CA ARG A 279 -20.12 1.54 18.55
C ARG A 279 -21.19 1.39 19.63
N LYS A 280 -21.91 0.27 19.57
CA LYS A 280 -22.79 -0.17 20.67
C LYS A 280 -22.00 -0.68 21.88
N THR A 281 -20.81 -1.23 21.65
CA THR A 281 -19.87 -1.71 22.67
C THR A 281 -18.92 -0.60 23.12
N THR A 282 -18.10 -0.88 24.15
CA THR A 282 -17.02 0.01 24.57
C THR A 282 -16.08 0.32 23.40
N CYS A 283 -15.63 1.57 23.29
CA CYS A 283 -14.63 2.00 22.32
C CYS A 283 -13.33 2.23 23.10
N ALA A 284 -12.19 1.73 22.61
CA ALA A 284 -10.91 1.93 23.30
C ALA A 284 -10.32 3.34 23.08
N LEU A 285 -10.74 4.01 21.99
CA LEU A 285 -10.28 5.34 21.61
C LEU A 285 -11.38 6.39 21.80
N PRO A 286 -11.03 7.69 21.97
CA PRO A 286 -11.99 8.79 21.95
C PRO A 286 -12.71 8.92 20.60
N SER A 287 -13.98 9.37 20.61
CA SER A 287 -14.81 9.52 19.40
C SER A 287 -14.19 10.41 18.31
N ILE A 288 -13.47 11.46 18.71
CA ILE A 288 -12.82 12.39 17.78
C ILE A 288 -11.79 11.69 16.89
N ASN A 289 -11.08 10.68 17.41
CA ASN A 289 -10.08 9.95 16.63
C ASN A 289 -10.74 9.21 15.45
N TYR A 290 -11.91 8.61 15.68
CA TYR A 290 -12.67 7.93 14.62
C TYR A 290 -13.19 8.92 13.58
N GLN A 291 -13.72 10.06 14.02
CA GLN A 291 -14.24 11.10 13.11
C GLN A 291 -13.14 11.65 12.20
N LEU A 292 -11.98 11.97 12.77
CA LEU A 292 -10.81 12.41 12.00
C LEU A 292 -10.32 11.35 11.02
N ALA A 293 -10.31 10.08 11.43
CA ALA A 293 -9.91 8.98 10.55
C ALA A 293 -10.89 8.76 9.39
N ILE A 294 -12.21 8.88 9.63
CA ILE A 294 -13.23 8.82 8.57
C ILE A 294 -13.02 9.94 7.56
N ILE A 295 -12.80 11.18 8.02
CA ILE A 295 -12.57 12.33 7.15
C ILE A 295 -11.30 12.12 6.32
N PHE A 296 -10.20 11.72 6.97
CA PHE A 296 -8.94 11.48 6.28
C PHE A 296 -9.05 10.36 5.23
N ASP A 297 -9.69 9.24 5.58
CA ASP A 297 -9.90 8.13 4.65
C ASP A 297 -10.74 8.56 3.44
N PHE A 298 -11.81 9.33 3.67
CA PHE A 298 -12.63 9.90 2.60
C PHE A 298 -11.81 10.80 1.68
N MET A 299 -11.08 11.77 2.23
CA MET A 299 -10.31 12.73 1.44
C MET A 299 -9.30 12.04 0.52
N ILE A 300 -8.51 11.10 1.05
CA ILE A 300 -7.46 10.43 0.27
C ILE A 300 -8.06 9.43 -0.74
N ARG A 301 -9.15 8.74 -0.39
CA ARG A 301 -9.75 7.73 -1.28
C ARG A 301 -10.47 8.32 -2.48
N PHE A 302 -11.07 9.49 -2.30
CA PHE A 302 -11.71 10.25 -3.39
C PHE A 302 -10.76 11.24 -4.05
N TRP A 303 -9.46 11.18 -3.73
CA TRP A 303 -8.46 12.11 -4.26
C TRP A 303 -8.38 12.09 -5.79
N TRP A 304 -8.64 10.94 -6.40
CA TRP A 304 -8.65 10.81 -7.87
C TRP A 304 -9.66 11.74 -8.54
N ILE A 305 -10.71 12.19 -7.86
CA ILE A 305 -11.67 13.18 -8.38
C ILE A 305 -10.97 14.52 -8.60
N TRP A 306 -10.15 14.95 -7.64
CA TRP A 306 -9.34 16.17 -7.76
C TRP A 306 -8.37 16.05 -8.92
N ILE A 307 -7.72 14.89 -9.11
CA ILE A 307 -6.88 14.66 -10.29
C ILE A 307 -7.73 14.79 -11.57
N ALA A 308 -8.85 14.06 -11.66
CA ALA A 308 -9.69 14.05 -12.86
C ALA A 308 -10.23 15.44 -13.24
N LEU A 309 -10.59 16.28 -12.26
CA LEU A 309 -11.09 17.63 -12.48
C LEU A 309 -9.98 18.59 -12.95
N TYR A 310 -8.78 18.51 -12.37
CA TYR A 310 -7.71 19.48 -12.58
C TYR A 310 -6.75 19.09 -13.71
N THR A 311 -6.66 17.81 -14.08
CA THR A 311 -5.85 17.35 -15.23
C THR A 311 -6.46 17.74 -16.59
N GLN A 312 -7.69 18.26 -16.62
CA GLN A 312 -8.32 18.80 -17.84
C GLN A 312 -7.61 20.07 -18.35
N ASP A 313 -7.01 20.86 -17.45
CA ASP A 313 -6.21 22.03 -17.79
C ASP A 313 -4.72 21.66 -17.88
N LYS A 314 -4.22 21.48 -19.11
CA LYS A 314 -2.80 21.15 -19.40
C LYS A 314 -1.79 22.17 -18.84
N THR A 315 -2.26 23.34 -18.38
CA THR A 315 -1.47 24.45 -17.84
C THR A 315 -1.25 24.37 -16.32
N ASN A 316 -2.10 23.65 -15.57
CA ASN A 316 -2.07 23.59 -14.11
C ASN A 316 -1.57 22.24 -13.57
N ARG A 317 -0.39 21.79 -14.04
CA ARG A 317 0.34 20.64 -13.44
C ARG A 317 0.85 20.91 -12.02
N PHE A 318 0.64 22.11 -11.48
CA PHE A 318 1.26 22.58 -10.24
C PHE A 318 0.48 22.30 -8.97
N VAL A 319 -0.75 21.80 -9.04
CA VAL A 319 -1.58 21.84 -7.84
C VAL A 319 -1.19 20.74 -6.84
N PHE A 320 -0.85 19.51 -7.27
CA PHE A 320 -0.27 18.49 -6.37
C PHE A 320 0.59 17.45 -7.11
N PHE A 321 1.73 17.09 -6.52
CA PHE A 321 2.66 16.08 -7.04
C PHE A 321 2.01 14.68 -7.05
N ASP A 322 1.82 14.07 -8.22
CA ASP A 322 1.28 12.69 -8.34
C ASP A 322 2.06 11.66 -7.51
N GLY A 323 3.38 11.88 -7.32
CA GLY A 323 4.24 11.04 -6.50
C GLY A 323 4.01 11.15 -4.99
N GLU A 324 3.53 12.29 -4.50
CA GLU A 324 3.34 12.53 -3.07
C GLU A 324 2.10 11.81 -2.51
N LEU A 325 1.15 11.49 -3.39
CA LEU A 325 -0.03 10.73 -3.05
C LEU A 325 0.27 9.32 -2.58
N HIS A 326 1.41 8.76 -2.99
CA HIS A 326 1.82 7.45 -2.51
C HIS A 326 2.13 7.49 -1.01
N TYR A 327 2.71 8.58 -0.47
CA TYR A 327 2.93 8.71 0.97
C TYR A 327 1.61 8.81 1.73
N LEU A 328 0.68 9.62 1.23
CA LEU A 328 -0.64 9.80 1.85
C LEU A 328 -1.45 8.49 1.84
N GLU A 329 -1.38 7.70 0.78
CA GLU A 329 -2.03 6.39 0.70
C GLU A 329 -1.44 5.38 1.71
N ILE A 330 -0.11 5.35 1.88
CA ILE A 330 0.53 4.51 2.89
C ILE A 330 0.17 4.98 4.32
N ILE A 331 0.09 6.29 4.57
CA ILE A 331 -0.37 6.83 5.87
C ILE A 331 -1.84 6.49 6.12
N ARG A 332 -2.71 6.61 5.11
CA ARG A 332 -4.13 6.22 5.18
C ARG A 332 -4.26 4.75 5.58
N ARG A 333 -3.46 3.87 4.97
CA ARG A 333 -3.44 2.44 5.31
C ARG A 333 -2.94 2.19 6.74
N ALA A 334 -1.97 2.95 7.22
CA ALA A 334 -1.51 2.87 8.60
C ALA A 334 -2.61 3.27 9.60
N LEU A 335 -3.37 4.33 9.31
CA LEU A 335 -4.55 4.72 10.09
C LEU A 335 -5.60 3.62 10.07
N TRP A 336 -5.91 3.06 8.89
CA TRP A 336 -6.83 1.93 8.77
C TRP A 336 -6.41 0.75 9.67
N ALA A 337 -5.12 0.43 9.74
CA ALA A 337 -4.61 -0.65 10.58
C ALA A 337 -4.82 -0.39 12.08
N ILE A 338 -4.69 0.87 12.55
CA ILE A 338 -4.97 1.24 13.94
C ILE A 338 -6.42 0.90 14.31
N PHE A 339 -7.38 1.40 13.53
CA PHE A 339 -8.81 1.22 13.84
C PHE A 339 -9.28 -0.21 13.57
N LYS A 340 -8.68 -0.91 12.61
CA LYS A 340 -8.92 -2.34 12.39
C LYS A 340 -8.45 -3.18 13.58
N LEU A 341 -7.24 -2.91 14.10
CA LEU A 341 -6.72 -3.64 15.25
C LEU A 341 -7.51 -3.32 16.52
N GLU A 342 -7.86 -2.05 16.73
CA GLU A 342 -8.71 -1.66 17.85
C GLU A 342 -10.10 -2.33 17.77
N SER A 343 -10.70 -2.45 16.58
CA SER A 343 -12.01 -3.09 16.42
C SER A 343 -11.98 -4.58 16.74
N GLU A 344 -10.93 -5.29 16.31
CA GLU A 344 -10.72 -6.71 16.60
C GLU A 344 -10.40 -6.93 18.08
N TYR A 345 -9.68 -6.01 18.73
CA TYR A 345 -9.41 -6.04 20.17
C TYR A 345 -10.71 -5.99 20.98
N THR A 346 -11.53 -4.98 20.69
CA THR A 346 -12.81 -4.73 21.36
C THR A 346 -13.80 -5.88 21.14
N LEU A 347 -13.79 -6.52 19.97
CA LEU A 347 -14.63 -7.70 19.74
C LEU A 347 -14.20 -8.90 20.60
N ARG A 348 -12.89 -9.15 20.70
CA ARG A 348 -12.36 -10.25 21.51
C ARG A 348 -12.60 -10.03 23.00
N SER A 349 -12.48 -8.81 23.49
CA SER A 349 -12.74 -8.50 24.91
C SER A 349 -14.21 -8.75 25.27
N VAL A 350 -15.15 -8.37 24.41
CA VAL A 350 -16.59 -8.65 24.60
C VAL A 350 -16.88 -10.16 24.55
N SER A 351 -16.21 -10.94 23.69
CA SER A 351 -16.44 -12.39 23.64
C SER A 351 -15.95 -13.17 24.86
N LYS A 352 -15.09 -12.56 25.69
CA LYS A 352 -14.52 -13.17 26.91
C LYS A 352 -15.24 -12.76 28.19
N ALA A 353 -16.04 -11.70 28.13
CA ALA A 353 -16.89 -11.22 29.22
C ALA A 353 -18.27 -11.87 29.09
#